data_AF-A0A423U7N7-F1
#
_entry.id   AF-A0A423U7N7-F1
#
_cell.length_a   1.000
_cell.length_b   1.000
_cell.length_c   1.000
_cell.angle_alpha   90.00
_cell.angle_beta   90.00
_cell.angle_gamma   90.00
#
_symmetry.space_group_name_H-M   'P 1'
#
loop_
_entity.id
_entity.type
_entity.pdbx_description
1 polymer ?
#
loop_
_entity_poly.entity_id
_entity_poly.type
_entity_poly.pdbx_seq_one_letter_code
_entity_poly.pdbx_strand_id
1 'polypeptide(L)'
;MVKKACPAHPQRLANFSLKKEVVDTLQSQTNEEGVCSGRVCGGSLMNIRRMSLAPRPPALVRPRQDLPRPVLQGHPRCKPDSREQRHNVAARHFPSFRYDSAEHKGRWQEVSRSVAKRGTYDLTFDELVFGAKLAWRNAPRCVGRMQWKRLQVRPRLKL
;
A
#
# COMPACT_ATOMS: atom_id res chain seq x y z
N MET A 1 10.68 -22.04 -0.67
CA MET A 1 9.89 -22.36 0.54
C MET A 1 8.78 -21.33 0.68
N VAL A 2 7.54 -21.75 0.40
CA VAL A 2 6.34 -20.90 0.43
C VAL A 2 6.06 -20.53 1.89
N LYS A 3 6.20 -19.25 2.24
CA LYS A 3 5.84 -18.74 3.57
C LYS A 3 4.34 -18.99 3.76
N LYS A 4 3.98 -19.82 4.75
CA LYS A 4 2.58 -20.04 5.12
C LYS A 4 1.99 -18.68 5.49
N ALA A 5 1.05 -18.21 4.67
CA ALA A 5 0.23 -17.04 4.96
C ALA A 5 -0.42 -17.21 6.34
N CYS A 6 -0.60 -16.10 7.07
CA CYS A 6 -1.41 -16.08 8.27
C CYS A 6 -2.72 -16.85 8.02
N PRO A 7 -3.20 -17.66 8.99
CA PRO A 7 -4.47 -18.35 8.81
C PRO A 7 -5.53 -17.31 8.46
N ALA A 8 -6.23 -17.53 7.35
CA ALA A 8 -7.27 -16.65 6.80
C ALA A 8 -8.54 -16.60 7.68
N HIS A 9 -8.40 -16.92 8.97
CA HIS A 9 -9.49 -16.92 9.92
C HIS A 9 -9.58 -15.55 10.61
N PRO A 10 -10.81 -15.05 10.83
CA PRO A 10 -11.02 -13.84 11.60
C PRO A 10 -10.42 -13.97 13.01
N GLN A 11 -9.65 -12.98 13.46
CA GLN A 11 -9.07 -12.97 14.80
C GLN A 11 -10.07 -12.42 15.82
N ARG A 12 -10.29 -13.13 16.93
CA ARG A 12 -11.13 -12.65 18.03
C ARG A 12 -10.28 -11.86 19.02
N LEU A 13 -10.72 -10.65 19.35
CA LEU A 13 -10.11 -9.75 20.31
C LEU A 13 -11.06 -9.56 21.49
N ALA A 14 -10.56 -9.78 22.70
CA ALA A 14 -11.34 -9.62 23.93
C ALA A 14 -10.88 -8.36 24.69
N ASN A 15 -11.85 -7.55 25.11
CA ASN A 15 -11.66 -6.53 26.14
C ASN A 15 -12.07 -7.13 27.49
N PHE A 16 -11.10 -7.46 28.33
CA PHE A 16 -11.32 -8.10 29.63
C PHE A 16 -12.04 -7.21 30.64
N SER A 17 -11.84 -5.89 30.57
CA SER A 17 -12.50 -4.94 31.47
C SER A 17 -14.00 -4.81 31.17
N LEU A 18 -14.37 -4.78 29.89
CA LEU A 18 -15.76 -4.62 29.44
C LEU A 18 -16.44 -5.96 29.13
N LYS A 19 -15.72 -7.08 29.28
CA LYS A 19 -16.15 -8.43 28.86
C LYS A 19 -16.74 -8.46 27.44
N LYS A 20 -16.20 -7.62 26.55
CA LYS A 20 -16.69 -7.45 25.17
C LYS A 20 -15.71 -8.06 24.19
N GLU A 21 -16.23 -8.74 23.18
CA GLU A 21 -15.44 -9.30 22.10
C GLU A 21 -15.68 -8.58 20.78
N VAL A 22 -14.64 -8.47 19.97
CA VAL A 22 -14.66 -7.91 18.62
C VAL A 22 -13.89 -8.83 17.70
N VAL A 23 -14.33 -8.93 16.45
CA VAL A 23 -13.70 -9.78 15.44
C VAL A 23 -12.97 -8.91 14.41
N ASP A 24 -11.67 -9.14 14.24
CA ASP A 24 -10.84 -8.49 13.22
C ASP A 24 -10.82 -9.33 11.93
N THR A 25 -11.40 -8.76 10.87
CA THR A 25 -11.36 -9.30 9.50
C THR A 25 -10.35 -8.57 8.61
N LEU A 26 -9.89 -7.38 9.03
CA LEU A 26 -9.03 -6.49 8.25
C LEU A 26 -7.61 -7.04 8.14
N GLN A 27 -7.16 -7.84 9.12
CA GLN A 27 -5.86 -8.51 9.08
C GLN A 27 -5.64 -9.36 7.82
N SER A 28 -6.71 -9.89 7.21
CA SER A 28 -6.62 -10.69 5.98
C SER A 28 -6.18 -9.89 4.75
N GLN A 29 -6.25 -8.55 4.83
CA GLN A 29 -5.87 -7.64 3.77
C GLN A 29 -4.40 -7.20 3.85
N THR A 30 -3.62 -7.73 4.80
CA THR A 30 -2.21 -7.36 4.95
C THR A 30 -1.34 -8.11 3.95
N ASN A 31 -0.56 -7.38 3.17
CA ASN A 31 0.40 -7.94 2.21
C ASN A 31 1.86 -7.88 2.69
N GLU A 32 2.11 -7.33 3.87
CA GLU A 32 3.46 -7.18 4.42
C GLU A 32 3.70 -8.19 5.54
N GLU A 33 4.90 -8.76 5.55
CA GLU A 33 5.32 -9.65 6.64
C GLU A 33 5.43 -8.87 7.96
N GLY A 34 4.89 -9.46 9.02
CA GLY A 34 4.91 -8.94 10.39
C GLY A 34 6.30 -8.89 11.02
N VAL A 35 6.40 -8.40 12.26
CA VAL A 35 7.65 -8.50 13.06
C VAL A 35 7.84 -9.91 13.63
N CYS A 36 6.74 -10.63 13.79
CA CYS A 36 6.73 -11.93 14.45
C CYS A 36 6.76 -13.03 13.39
N SER A 37 7.57 -14.04 13.66
CA SER A 37 7.61 -15.30 12.94
C SER A 37 6.82 -16.37 13.71
N GLY A 38 6.59 -17.53 13.10
CA GLY A 38 5.90 -18.64 13.78
C GLY A 38 6.63 -19.18 15.03
N ARG A 39 7.91 -18.79 15.25
CA ARG A 39 8.73 -19.27 16.39
C ARG A 39 9.09 -18.16 17.38
N VAL A 40 9.23 -16.92 16.90
CA VAL A 40 9.73 -15.79 17.70
C VAL A 40 8.89 -14.56 17.40
N CYS A 41 8.44 -13.87 18.45
CA CYS A 41 7.74 -12.60 18.29
C CYS A 41 8.63 -11.41 18.68
N GLY A 42 8.96 -10.57 17.69
CA GLY A 42 9.75 -9.35 17.90
C GLY A 42 8.91 -8.10 18.19
N GLY A 43 7.68 -8.25 18.74
CA GLY A 43 6.72 -7.15 18.89
C GLY A 43 7.26 -5.92 19.64
N SER A 44 8.14 -6.12 20.61
CA SER A 44 8.74 -5.05 21.43
C SER A 44 9.92 -4.33 20.76
N LEU A 45 10.36 -4.75 19.58
CA LEU A 45 11.46 -4.10 18.88
C LEU A 45 10.99 -2.74 18.33
N MET A 46 11.69 -1.66 18.68
CA MET A 46 11.26 -0.31 18.29
C MET A 46 11.60 0.02 16.84
N ASN A 47 12.77 -0.39 16.35
CA ASN A 47 13.25 -0.07 15.02
C ASN A 47 13.46 -1.34 14.17
N ILE A 48 12.37 -2.05 13.89
CA ILE A 48 12.43 -3.17 12.96
C ILE A 48 12.46 -2.58 11.55
N ARG A 49 13.66 -2.54 10.98
CA ARG A 49 13.86 -2.11 9.59
C ARG A 49 13.24 -3.16 8.67
N ARG A 50 11.95 -3.00 8.37
CA ARG A 50 11.23 -3.85 7.39
C ARG A 50 11.44 -3.39 5.95
N MET A 51 11.87 -2.15 5.75
CA MET A 51 12.18 -1.55 4.45
C MET A 51 13.59 -0.99 4.47
N SER A 52 14.31 -1.19 3.37
CA SER A 52 15.62 -0.59 3.19
C SER A 52 15.46 0.93 3.08
N LEU A 53 16.08 1.67 4.01
CA LEU A 53 16.31 3.11 3.87
C LEU A 53 17.43 3.41 2.88
N ALA A 54 18.11 2.39 2.34
CA ALA A 54 19.13 2.60 1.33
C ALA A 54 18.49 3.30 0.13
N PRO A 55 19.09 4.40 -0.36
CA PRO A 55 18.69 5.02 -1.61
C PRO A 55 18.53 3.94 -2.69
N ARG A 56 17.47 4.04 -3.47
CA ARG A 56 17.30 3.15 -4.61
C ARG A 56 18.54 3.33 -5.50
N PRO A 57 19.27 2.25 -5.87
CA PRO A 57 20.47 2.41 -6.67
C PRO A 57 20.14 3.16 -7.97
N PRO A 58 21.02 4.07 -8.44
CA PRO A 58 20.75 4.92 -9.60
C PRO A 58 20.31 4.14 -10.85
N ALA A 59 20.81 2.92 -11.03
CA ALA A 59 20.42 2.01 -12.12
C ALA A 59 18.91 1.64 -12.14
N LEU A 60 18.21 1.78 -11.00
CA LEU A 60 16.77 1.52 -10.87
C LEU A 60 15.94 2.82 -10.80
N VAL A 61 16.58 3.99 -10.86
CA VAL A 61 15.94 5.30 -10.94
C VAL A 61 15.98 5.74 -12.40
N ARG A 62 14.90 5.47 -13.15
CA ARG A 62 14.82 5.91 -14.55
C ARG A 62 14.68 7.44 -14.60
N PRO A 63 15.59 8.17 -15.26
CA PRO A 63 15.47 9.61 -15.45
C PRO A 63 14.19 9.96 -16.23
N ARG A 64 13.55 11.08 -15.88
CA ARG A 64 12.26 11.49 -16.46
C ARG A 64 12.32 11.93 -17.93
N GLN A 65 13.51 12.16 -18.51
CA GLN A 65 13.63 12.87 -19.79
C GLN A 65 14.31 12.11 -20.91
N ASP A 66 14.87 10.93 -20.66
CA ASP A 66 15.67 10.25 -21.66
C ASP A 66 15.03 8.96 -22.15
N LEU A 67 14.48 9.09 -23.36
CA LEU A 67 14.77 8.25 -24.52
C LEU A 67 13.71 7.24 -25.05
N PRO A 68 13.84 6.86 -26.34
CA PRO A 68 12.94 6.05 -27.15
C PRO A 68 12.71 4.63 -26.64
N ARG A 69 11.74 3.98 -27.29
CA ARG A 69 11.39 2.55 -27.21
C ARG A 69 12.61 1.64 -27.50
N PRO A 70 12.55 0.34 -27.15
CA PRO A 70 12.88 -0.26 -25.86
C PRO A 70 14.11 -1.21 -25.96
N VAL A 71 14.78 -1.50 -24.83
CA VAL A 71 15.58 -2.74 -24.73
C VAL A 71 14.98 -3.61 -23.62
N LEU A 72 14.43 -4.74 -24.05
CA LEU A 72 14.16 -5.92 -23.26
C LEU A 72 15.50 -6.40 -22.66
N GLN A 73 15.77 -6.07 -21.40
CA GLN A 73 16.67 -6.88 -20.57
C GLN A 73 16.07 -6.98 -19.17
N GLY A 74 15.75 -8.22 -18.81
CA GLY A 74 15.02 -8.58 -17.60
C GLY A 74 15.80 -8.23 -16.33
N HIS A 75 15.12 -7.56 -15.41
CA HIS A 75 15.49 -7.51 -14.00
C HIS A 75 14.28 -7.86 -13.13
N PRO A 76 14.50 -8.58 -12.01
CA PRO A 76 13.49 -9.42 -11.37
C PRO A 76 12.65 -8.58 -10.41
N ARG A 77 11.71 -7.81 -10.95
CA ARG A 77 10.42 -7.63 -10.28
C ARG A 77 9.34 -8.09 -11.23
N CYS A 78 9.10 -9.39 -11.07
CA CYS A 78 7.92 -10.18 -11.33
C CYS A 78 6.91 -9.68 -12.36
N LYS A 79 6.60 -10.60 -13.27
CA LYS A 79 5.42 -10.59 -14.14
C LYS A 79 4.17 -10.16 -13.34
N PRO A 80 3.23 -9.45 -13.96
CA PRO A 80 1.95 -9.18 -13.33
C PRO A 80 1.20 -10.51 -13.19
N ASP A 81 1.21 -11.08 -11.98
CA ASP A 81 0.22 -12.08 -11.61
C ASP A 81 -1.12 -11.34 -11.45
N SER A 82 -2.12 -11.78 -12.21
CA SER A 82 -3.42 -11.13 -12.40
C SER A 82 -4.21 -10.93 -11.09
N ARG A 83 -3.74 -11.45 -9.95
CA ARG A 83 -4.34 -11.31 -8.62
C ARG A 83 -3.72 -10.20 -7.74
N GLU A 84 -2.57 -9.63 -8.10
CA GLU A 84 -1.80 -8.75 -7.20
C GLU A 84 -2.23 -7.26 -7.25
N GLN A 85 -3.20 -6.92 -8.08
CA GLN A 85 -3.64 -5.53 -8.34
C GLN A 85 -4.46 -4.87 -7.20
N ARG A 86 -4.55 -5.50 -6.02
CA ARG A 86 -5.42 -5.02 -4.92
C ARG A 86 -4.82 -3.86 -4.09
N HIS A 87 -3.58 -3.45 -4.36
CA HIS A 87 -2.83 -2.51 -3.52
C HIS A 87 -2.50 -1.18 -4.21
N ASN A 88 -3.36 -0.69 -5.10
CA ASN A 88 -3.21 0.68 -5.58
C ASN A 88 -4.04 1.65 -4.72
N VAL A 89 -3.44 2.78 -4.34
CA VAL A 89 -4.16 3.93 -3.75
C VAL A 89 -5.32 4.33 -4.63
N ALA A 90 -5.18 4.27 -5.95
CA ALA A 90 -6.28 4.52 -6.89
C ALA A 90 -7.45 3.55 -6.61
N ALA A 91 -7.22 2.24 -6.57
CA ALA A 91 -8.27 1.25 -6.27
C ALA A 91 -8.93 1.44 -4.89
N ARG A 92 -8.14 1.88 -3.90
CA ARG A 92 -8.62 2.19 -2.54
C ARG A 92 -9.18 3.60 -2.37
N HIS A 93 -9.02 4.50 -3.33
CA HIS A 93 -9.62 5.85 -3.33
C HIS A 93 -11.09 5.81 -3.74
N PHE A 94 -11.46 4.87 -4.62
CA PHE A 94 -12.82 4.67 -5.10
C PHE A 94 -13.76 3.75 -4.26
N PRO A 95 -13.48 3.23 -3.05
CA PRO A 95 -14.45 2.41 -2.32
C PRO A 95 -15.65 3.24 -1.82
N SER A 96 -15.52 4.56 -1.73
CA SER A 96 -16.66 5.47 -1.52
C SER A 96 -17.43 5.78 -2.81
N PHE A 97 -16.84 5.52 -3.98
CA PHE A 97 -17.37 5.78 -5.32
C PHE A 97 -17.33 4.46 -6.12
N ARG A 98 -18.26 3.53 -5.83
CA ARG A 98 -18.46 2.21 -6.45
C ARG A 98 -17.27 1.72 -7.32
N TYR A 99 -16.54 0.73 -6.83
CA TYR A 99 -15.37 0.08 -7.44
C TYR A 99 -15.51 -0.38 -8.92
N ASP A 100 -16.70 -0.28 -9.52
CA ASP A 100 -16.98 -0.66 -10.91
C ASP A 100 -17.46 0.50 -11.80
N SER A 101 -17.33 1.74 -11.33
CA SER A 101 -17.68 2.93 -12.11
C SER A 101 -16.82 3.07 -13.38
N ALA A 102 -17.40 3.68 -14.42
CA ALA A 102 -16.67 3.98 -15.65
C ALA A 102 -15.43 4.85 -15.39
N GLU A 103 -15.54 5.78 -14.44
CA GLU A 103 -14.45 6.64 -13.96
C GLU A 103 -13.30 5.83 -13.35
N HIS A 104 -13.61 4.83 -12.52
CA HIS A 104 -12.60 3.93 -11.93
C HIS A 104 -11.84 3.16 -13.02
N LYS A 105 -12.57 2.58 -13.98
CA LYS A 105 -11.98 1.83 -15.10
C LYS A 105 -11.10 2.73 -15.96
N GLY A 106 -11.56 3.95 -16.25
CA GLY A 106 -10.80 4.95 -17.01
C GLY A 106 -9.49 5.33 -16.31
N ARG A 107 -9.55 5.64 -15.01
CA ARG A 107 -8.36 5.96 -14.21
C ARG A 107 -7.39 4.79 -14.13
N TRP A 108 -7.90 3.55 -13.98
CA TRP A 108 -7.06 2.36 -13.96
C TRP A 108 -6.28 2.15 -15.27
N GLN A 109 -6.93 2.36 -16.41
CA GLN A 109 -6.28 2.27 -17.72
C GLN A 109 -5.22 3.37 -17.91
N GLU A 110 -5.48 4.59 -17.45
CA GLU A 110 -4.51 5.69 -17.50
C GLU A 110 -3.26 5.38 -16.65
N VAL A 111 -3.45 4.93 -15.41
CA VAL A 111 -2.34 4.53 -14.52
C VAL A 111 -1.55 3.39 -15.15
N SER A 112 -2.23 2.36 -15.66
CA SER A 112 -1.60 1.21 -16.30
C SER A 112 -0.75 1.62 -17.51
N ARG A 113 -1.25 2.53 -18.35
CA ARG A 113 -0.50 3.08 -19.50
C ARG A 113 0.71 3.91 -19.05
N SER A 114 0.54 4.74 -18.02
CA SER A 114 1.63 5.57 -17.48
C SER A 114 2.76 4.72 -16.90
N VAL A 115 2.42 3.68 -16.14
CA VAL A 115 3.39 2.71 -15.61
C VAL A 115 4.08 1.94 -16.75
N ALA A 116 3.35 1.51 -17.78
CA ALA A 116 3.96 0.82 -18.92
C ALA A 116 4.94 1.73 -19.70
N LYS A 117 4.61 3.01 -19.87
CA LYS A 117 5.42 3.97 -20.64
C LYS A 117 6.61 4.53 -19.87
N ARG A 118 6.40 4.98 -18.63
CA ARG A 118 7.39 5.69 -17.80
C ARG A 118 7.96 4.84 -16.66
N GLY A 119 7.40 3.67 -16.38
CA GLY A 119 7.73 2.89 -15.18
C GLY A 119 7.21 3.48 -13.86
N THR A 120 6.48 4.59 -13.94
CA THR A 120 5.91 5.33 -12.79
C THR A 120 4.68 6.10 -13.24
N TYR A 121 3.84 6.51 -12.29
CA TYR A 121 2.66 7.35 -12.54
C TYR A 121 2.60 8.45 -11.49
N ASP A 122 1.98 9.56 -11.87
CA ASP A 122 1.74 10.67 -10.97
C ASP A 122 0.32 10.53 -10.37
N LEU A 123 0.21 10.78 -9.06
CA LEU A 123 -1.07 10.74 -8.33
C LEU A 123 -1.81 12.05 -8.56
N THR A 124 -3.14 11.98 -8.61
CA THR A 124 -3.96 13.20 -8.54
C THR A 124 -3.92 13.79 -7.14
N PHE A 125 -4.32 15.06 -6.99
CA PHE A 125 -4.37 15.69 -5.68
C PHE A 125 -5.29 14.92 -4.71
N ASP A 126 -6.46 14.48 -5.19
CA ASP A 126 -7.42 13.75 -4.36
C ASP A 126 -6.90 12.37 -3.95
N GLU A 127 -6.22 11.66 -4.85
CA GLU A 127 -5.55 10.40 -4.56
C GLU A 127 -4.44 10.59 -3.51
N LEU A 128 -3.68 11.70 -3.61
CA LEU A 128 -2.63 12.04 -2.66
C LEU A 128 -3.20 12.35 -1.26
N VAL A 129 -4.26 13.16 -1.19
CA VAL A 129 -4.96 13.49 0.06
C VAL A 129 -5.50 12.22 0.72
N PHE A 130 -6.14 11.37 -0.08
CA PHE A 130 -6.68 10.11 0.39
C PHE A 130 -5.58 9.16 0.88
N GLY A 131 -4.49 9.02 0.12
CA GLY A 131 -3.35 8.20 0.49
C GLY A 131 -2.70 8.65 1.81
N ALA A 132 -2.54 9.96 2.00
CA ALA A 132 -2.00 10.53 3.24
C ALA A 132 -2.91 10.24 4.45
N LYS A 133 -4.23 10.46 4.31
CA LYS A 133 -5.21 10.15 5.36
C LYS A 133 -5.25 8.67 5.70
N LEU A 134 -5.22 7.81 4.69
CA LEU A 134 -5.23 6.35 4.85
C LEU A 134 -3.94 5.86 5.52
N ALA A 135 -2.78 6.42 5.16
CA ALA A 135 -1.51 6.09 5.80
C ALA A 135 -1.54 6.43 7.30
N TRP A 136 -2.09 7.58 7.68
CA TRP A 136 -2.25 7.93 9.09
C TRP A 136 -3.23 6.99 9.81
N ARG A 137 -4.38 6.66 9.20
CA ARG A 137 -5.33 5.68 9.75
C ARG A 137 -4.67 4.33 10.00
N ASN A 138 -3.78 3.91 9.10
CA ASN A 138 -3.11 2.62 9.13
C ASN A 138 -1.81 2.63 9.96
N ALA A 139 -1.48 3.72 10.67
CA ALA A 139 -0.30 3.79 11.52
C ALA A 139 -0.58 3.12 12.89
N PRO A 140 -0.14 1.87 13.14
CA PRO A 140 -0.56 1.10 14.32
C PRO A 140 -0.07 1.70 15.65
N ARG A 141 1.03 2.47 15.61
CA ARG A 141 1.62 3.15 16.78
C ARG A 141 0.99 4.51 17.10
N CYS A 142 0.09 5.02 16.26
CA CYS A 142 -0.56 6.31 16.51
C CYS A 142 -1.84 6.12 17.33
N VAL A 143 -1.86 6.67 18.55
CA VAL A 143 -3.06 6.71 19.41
C VAL A 143 -4.10 7.72 18.89
N GLY A 144 -3.66 8.83 18.29
CA GLY A 144 -4.50 9.92 17.78
C GLY A 144 -5.23 9.63 16.46
N ARG A 145 -5.34 8.36 16.07
CA ARG A 145 -5.92 7.95 14.78
C ARG A 145 -7.41 8.27 14.64
N MET A 146 -8.14 8.62 15.70
CA MET A 146 -9.55 9.03 15.60
C MET A 146 -9.74 10.24 14.69
N GLN A 147 -8.76 11.15 14.63
CA GLN A 147 -8.83 12.39 13.83
C GLN A 147 -8.35 12.22 12.38
N TRP A 148 -8.08 11.00 11.92
CA TRP A 148 -7.45 10.73 10.60
C TRP A 148 -8.12 11.42 9.41
N LYS A 149 -9.44 11.62 9.46
CA LYS A 149 -10.21 12.30 8.39
C LYS A 149 -9.94 13.81 8.30
N ARG A 150 -9.49 14.44 9.39
CA ARG A 150 -9.28 15.89 9.53
C ARG A 150 -7.88 16.36 9.09
N LEU A 151 -7.07 15.48 8.51
CA LEU A 151 -5.75 15.84 8.01
C LEU A 151 -5.85 16.88 6.89
N GLN A 152 -5.19 18.04 7.07
CA GLN A 152 -4.99 19.02 6.00
C GLN A 152 -3.69 18.69 5.26
N VAL A 153 -3.78 18.46 3.95
CA VAL A 153 -2.63 18.11 3.11
C VAL A 153 -2.26 19.32 2.26
N ARG A 154 -0.98 19.72 2.31
CA ARG A 154 -0.42 20.80 1.49
C ARG A 154 0.61 20.19 0.53
N PRO A 155 0.31 20.08 -0.77
CA PRO A 155 1.25 19.52 -1.73
C PRO A 155 2.38 20.53 -1.94
N ARG A 156 3.61 20.04 -2.02
CA ARG A 156 4.78 20.84 -2.44
C ARG A 156 5.16 20.63 -3.91
N LEU A 157 4.64 19.57 -4.52
CA LEU A 157 4.83 19.31 -5.93
C LEU A 157 3.86 20.18 -6.72
N LYS A 158 4.35 20.85 -7.77
CA LYS A 158 3.48 21.39 -8.82
C LYS A 158 2.85 20.17 -9.51
N LEU A 159 1.58 19.93 -9.22
CA LEU A 159 0.78 18.91 -9.91
C LEU A 159 0.30 19.47 -11.25
#